data_AF-A0A371B4S6-F1
#
_entry.id   AF-A0A371B4S6-F1
#
_cell.length_a   1.000
_cell.length_b   1.000
_cell.length_c   1.000
_cell.angle_alpha   90.00
_cell.angle_beta   90.00
_cell.angle_gamma   90.00
#
_symmetry.space_group_name_H-M   'P 1'
#
loop_
_entity.id
_entity.type
_entity.pdbx_description
1 polymer ?
#
loop_
_entity_poly.entity_id
_entity_poly.type
_entity_poly.pdbx_seq_one_letter_code
_entity_poly.pdbx_strand_id
1 'polypeptide(L)'
;MKHALAICTGTLGLVLGETAALHAVPPPPEQYSTDCARSVYASDQLVCQTPELKALDSALAAQITAADSAPFASGNRFTEGHGEWFRRRSMCAMQTDHLSCLRAAYADRQRLIERLGKPLPAADQRFICRLTSNGTSVLLSFMSPAEVIIANEAGLVVGVASNAKPISGWRPFLTFQKKRSSLILTDAQDASISCKLTRFKP
;
A
#
# COMPACT_ATOMS: atom_id res chain seq x y z
N MET A 1 -55.22 30.69 -22.84
CA MET A 1 -54.40 30.82 -21.61
C MET A 1 -53.04 31.35 -22.04
N LYS A 2 -52.70 32.57 -21.63
CA LYS A 2 -51.51 33.33 -22.05
C LYS A 2 -50.47 33.20 -20.94
N HIS A 3 -49.31 32.61 -21.22
CA HIS A 3 -48.18 32.60 -20.29
C HIS A 3 -47.12 33.59 -20.76
N ALA A 4 -46.85 34.57 -19.90
CA ALA A 4 -45.90 35.65 -20.10
C ALA A 4 -44.47 35.16 -19.78
N LEU A 5 -43.53 35.51 -20.64
CA LEU A 5 -42.10 35.27 -20.49
C LEU A 5 -41.49 36.47 -19.76
N ALA A 6 -40.95 36.26 -18.55
CA ALA A 6 -40.25 37.30 -17.79
C ALA A 6 -38.74 37.20 -18.08
N ILE A 7 -38.19 38.24 -18.72
CA ILE A 7 -36.76 38.37 -19.00
C ILE A 7 -36.13 39.16 -17.84
N CYS A 8 -35.26 38.52 -17.06
CA CYS A 8 -34.43 39.19 -16.07
C CYS A 8 -33.11 39.61 -16.72
N THR A 9 -32.93 40.90 -16.97
CA THR A 9 -31.65 41.51 -17.33
C THR A 9 -30.84 41.78 -16.07
N GLY A 10 -29.90 40.90 -15.75
CA GLY A 10 -28.93 41.07 -14.67
C GLY A 10 -27.65 41.76 -15.16
N THR A 11 -27.32 42.89 -14.54
CA THR A 11 -26.12 43.70 -14.80
C THR A 11 -24.86 42.94 -14.37
N LEU A 12 -23.94 42.69 -15.30
CA LEU A 12 -22.60 42.17 -14.99
C LEU A 12 -21.75 43.29 -14.35
N GLY A 13 -21.49 43.17 -13.05
CA GLY A 13 -20.41 43.91 -12.39
C GLY A 13 -19.11 43.14 -12.55
N LEU A 14 -18.13 43.73 -13.25
CA LEU A 14 -16.75 43.25 -13.25
C LEU A 14 -16.12 43.53 -11.88
N VAL A 15 -15.98 42.50 -11.05
CA VAL A 15 -15.12 42.53 -9.87
C VAL A 15 -13.70 42.20 -10.32
N LEU A 16 -12.80 43.17 -10.21
CA LEU A 16 -11.36 42.97 -10.35
C LEU A 16 -10.90 42.13 -9.15
N GLY A 17 -10.87 40.82 -9.32
CA GLY A 17 -10.36 39.87 -8.33
C GLY A 17 -8.84 39.97 -8.24
N GLU A 18 -8.34 40.34 -7.06
CA GLU A 18 -6.95 40.20 -6.66
C GLU A 18 -6.49 38.76 -6.94
N THR A 19 -5.52 38.60 -7.83
CA THR A 19 -4.83 37.33 -8.05
C THR A 19 -3.98 37.03 -6.82
N ALA A 20 -4.60 36.43 -5.80
CA ALA A 20 -3.87 35.82 -4.69
C ALA A 20 -2.93 34.78 -5.32
N ALA A 21 -1.62 35.04 -5.26
CA ALA A 21 -0.63 34.06 -5.63
C ALA A 21 -0.89 32.83 -4.76
N LEU A 22 -1.31 31.73 -5.39
CA LEU A 22 -1.43 30.42 -4.75
C LEU A 22 -0.02 30.01 -4.33
N HIS A 23 0.40 30.43 -3.13
CA HIS A 23 1.56 29.85 -2.48
C HIS A 23 1.25 28.37 -2.33
N ALA A 24 2.01 27.53 -3.04
CA ALA A 24 1.89 26.09 -2.95
C ALA A 24 1.99 25.70 -1.47
N VAL A 25 0.90 25.17 -0.91
CA VAL A 25 0.89 24.65 0.46
C VAL A 25 1.98 23.57 0.51
N PRO A 26 2.97 23.67 1.41
CA PRO A 26 4.03 22.69 1.49
C PRO A 26 3.41 21.30 1.70
N PRO A 27 3.95 20.25 1.06
CA PRO A 27 3.46 18.91 1.27
C PRO A 27 3.53 18.60 2.77
N PRO A 28 2.51 17.94 3.34
CA PRO A 28 2.56 17.50 4.72
C PRO A 28 3.86 16.72 4.98
N PRO A 29 4.46 16.87 6.17
CA PRO A 29 5.64 16.08 6.52
C PRO A 29 5.30 14.59 6.44
N GLU A 30 6.30 13.75 6.15
CA GLU A 30 6.11 12.31 6.19
C GLU A 30 5.66 11.86 7.58
N GLN A 31 4.56 11.13 7.62
CA GLN A 31 4.01 10.55 8.85
C GLN A 31 4.14 9.03 8.79
N TYR A 32 4.61 8.46 9.89
CA TYR A 32 4.76 7.00 10.03
C TYR A 32 3.60 6.37 10.80
N SER A 33 2.80 7.17 11.48
CA SER A 33 1.63 6.78 12.28
C SER A 33 0.59 7.90 12.26
N THR A 34 -0.62 7.62 12.70
CA THR A 34 -1.66 8.63 12.83
C THR A 34 -1.36 9.59 14.00
N ASP A 35 -1.36 10.90 13.75
CA ASP A 35 -1.33 11.93 14.81
C ASP A 35 -2.76 12.29 15.25
N CYS A 36 -3.15 11.80 16.42
CA CYS A 36 -4.48 12.08 16.98
C CYS A 36 -4.68 13.50 17.51
N ALA A 37 -3.60 14.25 17.76
CA ALA A 37 -3.71 15.66 18.14
C ALA A 37 -3.85 16.56 16.91
N ARG A 38 -3.32 16.13 15.76
CA ARG A 38 -3.29 16.89 14.50
C ARG A 38 -3.62 16.00 13.30
N SER A 39 -4.83 15.45 13.29
CA SER A 39 -5.30 14.58 12.21
C SER A 39 -5.26 15.31 10.86
N VAL A 40 -4.55 14.73 9.88
CA VAL A 40 -4.43 15.29 8.52
C VAL A 40 -5.44 14.62 7.60
N TYR A 41 -5.71 13.33 7.78
CA TYR A 41 -6.64 12.55 6.97
C TYR A 41 -7.94 12.26 7.73
N ALA A 42 -9.06 12.12 7.02
CA ALA A 42 -10.31 11.63 7.63
C ALA A 42 -10.15 10.22 8.26
N SER A 43 -9.28 9.39 7.66
CA SER A 43 -8.89 8.10 8.23
C SER A 43 -8.24 8.22 9.61
N ASP A 44 -7.52 9.31 9.90
CA ASP A 44 -6.89 9.52 11.20
C ASP A 44 -7.93 9.66 12.31
N GLN A 45 -9.02 10.39 12.05
CA GLN A 45 -10.09 10.56 13.02
C GLN A 45 -10.71 9.21 13.42
N LEU A 46 -11.00 8.35 12.43
CA LEU A 46 -11.56 7.03 12.70
C LEU A 46 -10.59 6.15 13.50
N VAL A 47 -9.30 6.22 13.20
CA VAL A 47 -8.25 5.50 13.93
C VAL A 47 -8.20 5.92 15.38
N CYS A 48 -8.20 7.23 15.62
CA CYS A 48 -8.12 7.80 16.96
C CYS A 48 -9.35 7.50 17.82
N GLN A 49 -10.52 7.39 17.19
CA GLN A 49 -11.79 7.09 17.87
C GLN A 49 -12.06 5.59 18.05
N THR A 50 -11.37 4.72 17.30
CA THR A 50 -11.57 3.27 17.34
C THR A 50 -10.42 2.59 18.10
N PRO A 51 -10.64 2.06 19.32
CA PRO A 51 -9.57 1.48 20.14
C PRO A 51 -8.73 0.40 19.43
N GLU A 52 -9.39 -0.46 18.65
CA GLU A 52 -8.73 -1.50 17.87
C GLU A 52 -7.77 -0.92 16.81
N LEU A 53 -8.23 0.06 16.02
CA LEU A 53 -7.38 0.68 14.99
C LEU A 53 -6.22 1.45 15.62
N LYS A 54 -6.45 2.12 16.75
CA LYS A 54 -5.39 2.80 17.51
C LYS A 54 -4.32 1.82 18.00
N ALA A 55 -4.73 0.64 18.46
CA ALA A 55 -3.81 -0.42 18.86
C ALA A 55 -2.99 -0.94 17.68
N LEU A 56 -3.63 -1.16 16.51
CA LEU A 56 -2.94 -1.56 15.28
C LEU A 56 -1.93 -0.49 14.81
N ASP A 57 -2.31 0.79 14.87
CA ASP A 57 -1.41 1.90 14.52
C ASP A 57 -0.18 1.96 15.42
N SER A 58 -0.41 1.87 16.73
CA SER A 58 0.66 1.92 17.74
C SER A 58 1.61 0.72 17.61
N ALA A 59 1.05 -0.47 17.37
CA ALA A 59 1.84 -1.68 17.16
C ALA A 59 2.69 -1.58 15.88
N LEU A 60 2.10 -1.06 14.79
CA LEU A 60 2.81 -0.86 13.54
C LEU A 60 3.97 0.13 13.70
N ALA A 61 3.73 1.27 14.35
CA ALA A 61 4.75 2.27 14.63
C ALA A 61 5.93 1.67 15.41
N ALA A 62 5.64 0.90 16.46
CA ALA A 62 6.67 0.21 17.25
C ALA A 62 7.48 -0.79 16.42
N GLN A 63 6.83 -1.55 15.53
CA GLN A 63 7.51 -2.49 14.64
C GLN A 63 8.45 -1.78 13.66
N ILE A 64 8.04 -0.64 13.09
CA ILE A 64 8.87 0.15 12.18
C ILE A 64 10.10 0.69 12.90
N THR A 65 9.92 1.24 14.10
CA THR A 65 11.03 1.70 14.93
C THR A 65 12.00 0.57 15.27
N ALA A 66 11.49 -0.62 15.57
CA ALA A 66 12.32 -1.77 15.93
C ALA A 66 13.07 -2.38 14.73
N ALA A 67 12.50 -2.31 13.52
CA ALA A 67 13.03 -2.98 12.34
C ALA A 67 14.13 -2.19 11.60
N ASP A 68 14.62 -1.09 12.18
CA ASP A 68 15.48 -0.08 11.55
C ASP A 68 14.82 0.48 10.28
N SER A 69 14.30 1.71 10.30
CA SER A 69 13.37 2.24 9.30
C SER A 69 13.86 2.22 7.83
N ALA A 70 15.14 1.97 7.58
CA ALA A 70 15.76 2.05 6.26
C ALA A 70 15.09 1.19 5.16
N PRO A 71 14.74 -0.10 5.38
CA PRO A 71 14.06 -0.91 4.35
C PRO A 71 12.64 -0.43 4.04
N PHE A 72 12.04 0.40 4.90
CA PHE A 72 10.67 0.88 4.78
C PHE A 72 10.57 2.30 4.21
N ALA A 73 11.66 3.08 4.21
CA ALA A 73 11.62 4.49 3.86
C ALA A 73 11.16 4.72 2.40
N SER A 74 11.89 4.17 1.42
CA SER A 74 11.60 4.38 0.00
C SER A 74 10.83 3.26 -0.68
N GLY A 75 10.70 2.10 -0.01
CA GLY A 75 10.24 0.88 -0.66
C GLY A 75 11.19 0.37 -1.75
N ASN A 76 10.76 -0.66 -2.47
CA ASN A 76 11.43 -1.21 -3.64
C ASN A 76 10.40 -1.90 -4.55
N ARG A 77 10.85 -2.56 -5.63
CA ARG A 77 9.96 -3.24 -6.58
C ARG A 77 9.07 -4.36 -5.98
N PHE A 78 9.35 -4.80 -4.76
CA PHE A 78 8.58 -5.83 -4.04
C PHE A 78 7.92 -5.30 -2.76
N THR A 79 8.17 -4.05 -2.38
CA THR A 79 7.66 -3.45 -1.15
C THR A 79 7.27 -1.99 -1.32
N GLU A 80 6.14 -1.63 -0.75
CA GLU A 80 5.72 -0.23 -0.71
C GLU A 80 6.54 0.55 0.32
N GLY A 81 6.97 1.75 -0.04
CA GLY A 81 7.52 2.71 0.91
C GLY A 81 6.47 3.08 1.96
N HIS A 82 6.89 3.39 3.17
CA HIS A 82 5.95 3.62 4.28
C HIS A 82 5.06 4.83 4.06
N GLY A 83 5.63 5.94 3.55
CA GLY A 83 4.85 7.13 3.22
C GLY A 83 3.79 6.86 2.14
N GLU A 84 4.13 6.07 1.11
CA GLU A 84 3.19 5.67 0.06
C GLU A 84 2.09 4.77 0.62
N TRP A 85 2.46 3.79 1.44
CA TRP A 85 1.50 2.93 2.13
C TRP A 85 0.54 3.76 2.99
N PHE A 86 1.06 4.70 3.77
CA PHE A 86 0.24 5.55 4.65
C PHE A 86 -0.75 6.39 3.83
N ARG A 87 -0.29 7.00 2.73
CA ARG A 87 -1.16 7.73 1.79
C ARG A 87 -2.26 6.82 1.21
N ARG A 88 -1.88 5.65 0.68
CA ARG A 88 -2.84 4.71 0.07
C ARG A 88 -3.85 4.20 1.09
N ARG A 89 -3.40 3.89 2.31
CA ARG A 89 -4.26 3.49 3.43
C ARG A 89 -5.20 4.60 3.85
N SER A 90 -4.77 5.86 3.81
CA SER A 90 -5.66 7.01 4.07
C SER A 90 -6.80 7.15 3.06
N MET A 91 -6.64 6.64 1.83
CA MET A 91 -7.71 6.58 0.82
C MET A 91 -8.85 5.62 1.18
N CYS A 92 -8.70 4.79 2.22
CA CYS A 92 -9.81 4.02 2.77
C CYS A 92 -10.99 4.89 3.22
N ALA A 93 -10.78 6.19 3.48
CA ALA A 93 -11.83 7.15 3.76
C ALA A 93 -12.86 7.30 2.62
N MET A 94 -12.51 6.88 1.39
CA MET A 94 -13.42 6.91 0.23
C MET A 94 -14.22 5.62 0.06
N GLN A 95 -13.97 4.60 0.88
CA GLN A 95 -14.66 3.31 0.79
C GLN A 95 -15.94 3.34 1.63
N THR A 96 -17.00 2.68 1.14
CA THR A 96 -18.27 2.55 1.88
C THR A 96 -18.07 1.92 3.26
N ASP A 97 -17.17 0.94 3.35
CA ASP A 97 -16.78 0.29 4.60
C ASP A 97 -15.35 0.69 4.99
N HIS A 98 -15.23 1.93 5.46
CA HIS A 98 -13.98 2.57 5.86
C HIS A 98 -13.21 1.75 6.92
N LEU A 99 -13.92 1.25 7.93
CA LEU A 99 -13.32 0.49 9.04
C LEU A 99 -12.69 -0.82 8.55
N SER A 100 -13.41 -1.61 7.76
CA SER A 100 -12.89 -2.86 7.22
C SER A 100 -11.70 -2.64 6.27
N CYS A 101 -11.75 -1.58 5.44
CA CYS A 101 -10.62 -1.19 4.59
C CYS A 101 -9.36 -0.90 5.42
N LEU A 102 -9.48 -0.13 6.51
CA LEU A 102 -8.35 0.18 7.38
C LEU A 102 -7.79 -1.06 8.10
N ARG A 103 -8.65 -1.96 8.57
CA ARG A 103 -8.22 -3.24 9.16
C ARG A 103 -7.43 -4.08 8.16
N ALA A 104 -7.93 -4.19 6.92
CA ALA A 104 -7.24 -4.91 5.86
C ALA A 104 -5.88 -4.27 5.52
N ALA A 105 -5.81 -2.92 5.52
CA ALA A 105 -4.58 -2.18 5.28
C ALA A 105 -3.50 -2.42 6.34
N TYR A 106 -3.88 -2.39 7.62
CA TYR A 106 -2.95 -2.71 8.71
C TYR A 106 -2.49 -4.15 8.69
N ALA A 107 -3.42 -5.11 8.51
CA ALA A 107 -3.08 -6.53 8.46
C ALA A 107 -2.11 -6.83 7.32
N ASP A 108 -2.27 -6.18 6.17
CA ASP A 108 -1.33 -6.31 5.05
C ASP A 108 0.07 -5.78 5.39
N ARG A 109 0.14 -4.60 6.01
CA ARG A 109 1.42 -4.01 6.39
C ARG A 109 2.14 -4.83 7.45
N GLN A 110 1.44 -5.26 8.50
CA GLN A 110 2.01 -6.07 9.57
C GLN A 110 2.62 -7.38 9.05
N ARG A 111 1.90 -8.09 8.15
CA ARG A 111 2.44 -9.31 7.51
C ARG A 111 3.76 -9.07 6.79
N LEU A 112 3.92 -7.91 6.15
CA LEU A 112 5.16 -7.54 5.48
C LEU A 112 6.27 -7.26 6.50
N ILE A 113 6.02 -6.38 7.48
CA ILE A 113 7.03 -5.95 8.46
C ILE A 113 7.51 -7.10 9.32
N GLU A 114 6.62 -8.02 9.69
CA GLU A 114 6.96 -9.21 10.47
C GLU A 114 7.97 -10.13 9.78
N ARG A 115 8.16 -9.99 8.47
CA ARG A 115 9.02 -10.88 7.67
C ARG A 115 10.21 -10.17 7.07
N LEU A 116 10.09 -8.88 6.76
CA LEU A 116 11.12 -8.14 6.03
C LEU A 116 12.48 -8.21 6.74
N GLY A 117 13.54 -8.46 5.97
CA GLY A 117 14.91 -8.58 6.48
C GLY A 117 15.19 -9.87 7.26
N LYS A 118 14.19 -10.70 7.56
CA LYS A 118 14.39 -11.99 8.24
C LYS A 118 14.80 -13.08 7.25
N PRO A 119 15.45 -14.17 7.71
CA PRO A 119 15.73 -15.32 6.87
C PRO A 119 14.44 -15.93 6.29
N LEU A 120 14.52 -16.39 5.04
CA LEU A 120 13.43 -17.07 4.36
C LEU A 120 13.06 -18.36 5.13
N PRO A 121 11.80 -18.54 5.55
CA PRO A 121 11.40 -19.70 6.33
C PRO A 121 11.63 -21.01 5.56
N ALA A 122 11.91 -22.09 6.29
CA ALA A 122 11.89 -23.43 5.73
C ALA A 122 10.51 -23.71 5.13
N ALA A 123 10.48 -24.17 3.88
CA ALA A 123 9.24 -24.48 3.19
C ALA A 123 9.46 -25.62 2.19
N ASP A 124 8.44 -26.45 2.03
CA ASP A 124 8.46 -27.61 1.13
C ASP A 124 8.53 -27.20 -0.35
N GLN A 125 8.09 -25.97 -0.66
CA GLN A 125 8.00 -25.44 -2.02
C GLN A 125 8.79 -24.15 -2.18
N ARG A 126 10.08 -24.31 -2.49
CA ARG A 126 10.96 -23.21 -2.88
C ARG A 126 11.22 -23.19 -4.38
N PHE A 127 11.25 -21.99 -4.94
CA PHE A 127 11.55 -21.76 -6.35
C PHE A 127 12.57 -20.63 -6.49
N ILE A 128 13.37 -20.70 -7.55
CA ILE A 128 14.13 -19.57 -8.07
C ILE A 128 13.26 -18.91 -9.13
N CYS A 129 13.03 -17.61 -8.96
CA CYS A 129 12.29 -16.75 -9.88
C CYS A 129 13.28 -15.85 -10.59
N ARG A 130 13.58 -16.19 -11.85
CA ARG A 130 14.46 -15.38 -12.70
C ARG A 130 13.64 -14.31 -13.41
N LEU A 131 13.86 -13.05 -13.04
CA LEU A 131 13.09 -11.91 -13.54
C LEU A 131 13.37 -11.72 -15.03
N THR A 132 12.30 -11.60 -15.82
CA THR A 132 12.41 -11.48 -17.29
C THR A 132 13.01 -10.13 -17.71
N SER A 133 12.85 -9.09 -16.87
CA SER A 133 13.28 -7.72 -17.19
C SER A 133 14.79 -7.51 -17.19
N ASN A 134 15.52 -8.21 -16.31
CA ASN A 134 16.96 -7.93 -16.07
C ASN A 134 17.77 -9.17 -15.68
N GLY A 135 17.17 -10.37 -15.65
CA GLY A 135 17.86 -11.61 -15.31
C GLY A 135 18.19 -11.81 -13.84
N THR A 136 17.90 -10.83 -12.96
CA THR A 136 18.06 -10.98 -11.50
C THR A 136 17.24 -12.17 -11.00
N SER A 137 17.78 -12.90 -10.03
CA SER A 137 17.08 -14.02 -9.41
C SER A 137 16.63 -13.66 -8.00
N VAL A 138 15.42 -14.09 -7.65
CA VAL A 138 14.90 -14.05 -6.28
C VAL A 138 14.49 -15.44 -5.85
N LEU A 139 14.61 -15.72 -4.56
CA LEU A 139 14.08 -16.94 -3.97
C LEU A 139 12.62 -16.71 -3.62
N LEU A 140 11.78 -17.69 -3.94
CA LEU A 140 10.36 -17.72 -3.60
C LEU A 140 10.09 -18.86 -2.64
N SER A 141 9.33 -18.58 -1.60
CA SER A 141 8.76 -19.59 -0.70
C SER A 141 7.24 -19.48 -0.70
N PHE A 142 6.56 -20.53 -1.14
CA PHE A 142 5.10 -20.59 -1.08
C PHE A 142 4.67 -21.11 0.29
N MET A 143 4.23 -20.20 1.17
CA MET A 143 3.75 -20.54 2.51
C MET A 143 2.33 -21.11 2.49
N SER A 144 1.51 -20.64 1.55
CA SER A 144 0.16 -21.11 1.32
C SER A 144 -0.22 -20.92 -0.16
N PRO A 145 -1.38 -21.45 -0.62
CA PRO A 145 -1.89 -21.12 -1.94
C PRO A 145 -2.13 -19.61 -2.16
N ALA A 146 -2.23 -18.83 -1.08
CA ALA A 146 -2.59 -17.42 -1.11
C ALA A 146 -1.44 -16.44 -0.83
N GLU A 147 -0.24 -16.97 -0.56
CA GLU A 147 0.88 -16.16 -0.11
C GLU A 147 2.23 -16.70 -0.59
N VAL A 148 3.05 -15.82 -1.14
CA VAL A 148 4.45 -16.10 -1.50
C VAL A 148 5.38 -15.09 -0.83
N ILE A 149 6.41 -15.60 -0.18
CA ILE A 149 7.50 -14.80 0.37
C ILE A 149 8.60 -14.70 -0.68
N ILE A 150 9.13 -13.49 -0.88
CA ILE A 150 10.18 -13.17 -1.83
C ILE A 150 11.43 -12.83 -1.02
N ALA A 151 12.55 -13.51 -1.30
CA ALA A 151 13.85 -13.24 -0.69
C ALA A 151 14.92 -12.96 -1.75
N ASN A 152 15.92 -12.19 -1.36
CA ASN A 152 17.12 -11.98 -2.17
C ASN A 152 18.00 -13.25 -2.21
N GLU A 153 19.13 -13.16 -2.90
CA GLU A 153 20.08 -14.28 -3.03
C GLU A 153 20.76 -14.64 -1.69
N ALA A 154 20.84 -13.69 -0.75
CA ALA A 154 21.29 -13.95 0.62
C ALA A 154 20.23 -14.66 1.50
N GLY A 155 19.04 -14.94 0.94
CA GLY A 155 17.95 -15.59 1.67
C GLY A 155 17.23 -14.67 2.65
N LEU A 156 17.42 -13.36 2.58
CA LEU A 156 16.68 -12.39 3.40
C LEU A 156 15.41 -11.97 2.67
N VAL A 157 14.30 -11.94 3.38
CA VAL A 157 13.00 -11.53 2.82
C VAL A 157 13.05 -10.07 2.40
N VAL A 158 12.68 -9.83 1.15
CA VAL A 158 12.61 -8.50 0.52
C VAL A 158 11.20 -8.13 0.07
N GLY A 159 10.21 -9.02 0.23
CA GLY A 159 8.82 -8.73 -0.08
C GLY A 159 7.88 -9.90 0.21
N VAL A 160 6.58 -9.61 0.22
CA VAL A 160 5.50 -10.59 0.39
C VAL A 160 4.44 -10.26 -0.66
N ALA A 161 4.03 -11.26 -1.43
CA ALA A 161 2.90 -11.11 -2.35
C ALA A 161 1.72 -11.99 -1.92
N SER A 162 0.51 -11.47 -2.07
CA SER A 162 -0.73 -12.17 -1.74
C SER A 162 -1.72 -12.13 -2.90
N ASN A 163 -2.39 -13.25 -3.17
CA ASN A 163 -3.51 -13.28 -4.13
C ASN A 163 -4.87 -13.17 -3.41
N ALA A 164 -4.88 -12.72 -2.15
CA ALA A 164 -6.10 -12.51 -1.40
C ALA A 164 -7.04 -11.56 -2.15
N LYS A 165 -8.34 -11.88 -2.10
CA LYS A 165 -9.37 -11.02 -2.69
C LYS A 165 -9.35 -9.65 -2.02
N PRO A 166 -9.64 -8.56 -2.76
CA PRO A 166 -9.76 -7.25 -2.15
C PRO A 166 -10.79 -7.25 -1.02
N ILE A 167 -10.51 -6.56 0.09
CA ILE A 167 -11.40 -6.43 1.25
C ILE A 167 -11.79 -4.97 1.38
N SER A 168 -13.08 -4.67 1.19
CA SER A 168 -13.63 -3.31 1.30
C SER A 168 -12.80 -2.26 0.54
N GLY A 169 -12.39 -2.59 -0.69
CA GLY A 169 -11.58 -1.73 -1.56
C GLY A 169 -10.07 -1.79 -1.33
N TRP A 170 -9.59 -2.37 -0.22
CA TRP A 170 -8.16 -2.57 -0.01
C TRP A 170 -7.62 -3.74 -0.84
N ARG A 171 -6.49 -3.51 -1.52
CA ARG A 171 -5.70 -4.53 -2.23
C ARG A 171 -4.30 -4.63 -1.62
N PRO A 172 -3.71 -5.84 -1.51
CA PRO A 172 -2.31 -5.99 -1.14
C PRO A 172 -1.40 -5.18 -2.06
N PHE A 173 -0.29 -4.64 -1.54
CA PHE A 173 0.66 -3.90 -2.39
C PHE A 173 1.19 -4.77 -3.52
N LEU A 174 1.54 -6.02 -3.24
CA LEU A 174 2.05 -6.94 -4.24
C LEU A 174 1.12 -8.16 -4.31
N THR A 175 0.63 -8.42 -5.50
CA THR A 175 -0.20 -9.59 -5.80
C THR A 175 0.54 -10.57 -6.68
N PHE A 176 0.09 -11.83 -6.74
CA PHE A 176 0.70 -12.82 -7.62
C PHE A 176 -0.31 -13.70 -8.33
N GLN A 177 0.06 -14.12 -9.54
CA GLN A 177 -0.62 -15.16 -10.30
C GLN A 177 0.40 -16.22 -10.73
N LYS A 178 0.26 -17.43 -10.18
CA LYS A 178 1.10 -18.57 -10.54
C LYS A 178 0.53 -19.27 -11.78
N LYS A 179 1.38 -19.43 -12.80
CA LYS A 179 1.15 -20.31 -13.95
C LYS A 179 2.04 -21.55 -13.80
N ARG A 180 1.96 -22.50 -14.74
CA ARG A 180 2.69 -23.79 -14.66
C ARG A 180 4.20 -23.60 -14.46
N SER A 181 4.83 -22.69 -15.21
CA SER A 181 6.29 -22.46 -15.21
C SER A 181 6.68 -20.99 -15.02
N SER A 182 5.72 -20.13 -14.69
CA SER A 182 5.95 -18.71 -14.48
C SER A 182 5.12 -18.16 -13.34
N LEU A 183 5.59 -17.04 -12.78
CA LEU A 183 4.87 -16.23 -11.81
C LEU A 183 4.77 -14.82 -12.37
N ILE A 184 3.58 -14.23 -12.28
CA ILE A 184 3.38 -12.81 -12.53
C ILE A 184 3.14 -12.18 -11.16
N LEU A 185 3.97 -11.20 -10.80
CA LEU A 185 3.75 -10.31 -9.68
C LEU A 185 3.17 -9.00 -10.22
N THR A 186 2.19 -8.42 -9.55
CA THR A 186 1.58 -7.15 -9.94
C THR A 186 1.46 -6.27 -8.71
N ASP A 187 2.03 -5.06 -8.76
CA ASP A 187 1.94 -4.11 -7.65
C ASP A 187 0.60 -3.36 -7.63
N ALA A 188 0.41 -2.49 -6.63
CA ALA A 188 -0.82 -1.71 -6.47
C ALA A 188 -1.01 -0.63 -7.55
N GLN A 189 0.02 -0.33 -8.32
CA GLN A 189 -0.01 0.57 -9.48
C GLN A 189 -0.14 -0.19 -10.81
N ASP A 190 -0.48 -1.48 -10.73
CA ASP A 190 -0.63 -2.42 -11.83
C ASP A 190 0.67 -2.67 -12.65
N ALA A 191 1.84 -2.26 -12.12
CA ALA A 191 3.11 -2.61 -12.74
C ALA A 191 3.39 -4.11 -12.54
N SER A 192 3.76 -4.79 -13.62
CA SER A 192 3.87 -6.24 -13.64
C SER A 192 5.31 -6.73 -13.79
N ILE A 193 5.67 -7.73 -12.99
CA ILE A 193 6.95 -8.43 -13.03
C ILE A 193 6.68 -9.89 -13.38
N SER A 194 7.16 -10.32 -14.54
CA SER A 194 7.09 -11.73 -14.96
C SER A 194 8.41 -12.44 -14.66
N CYS A 195 8.34 -13.65 -14.09
CA CYS A 195 9.51 -14.49 -13.92
C CYS A 195 9.27 -15.95 -14.26
N LYS A 196 10.35 -16.62 -14.68
CA LYS A 196 10.38 -18.07 -14.92
C LYS A 196 10.71 -18.78 -13.61
N LEU A 197 9.93 -19.82 -13.29
CA LEU A 197 10.09 -20.60 -12.09
C LEU A 197 10.97 -21.82 -12.34
N THR A 198 12.02 -21.97 -11.53
CA THR A 198 12.82 -23.20 -11.45
C THR A 198 12.73 -23.73 -10.02
N ARG A 199 12.51 -25.03 -9.84
CA ARG A 199 12.47 -25.62 -8.48
C ARG A 199 13.83 -25.44 -7.82
N PHE A 200 13.85 -24.92 -6.59
CA PHE A 200 15.06 -24.81 -5.80
C PHE A 200 15.51 -26.22 -5.40
N LYS A 201 16.79 -26.54 -5.62
CA LYS A 201 17.44 -27.73 -5.11
C LYS A 201 18.39 -27.28 -3.99
N PRO A 202 18.22 -27.75 -2.75
CA PRO A 202 19.07 -27.37 -1.63
C PRO A 202 20.52 -27.81 -1.84
#